data_AF-A0A7C0TVQ9-F1
#
_entry.id   AF-A0A7C0TVQ9-F1
#
_cell.length_a   1.000
_cell.length_b   1.000
_cell.length_c   1.000
_cell.angle_alpha   90.00
_cell.angle_beta   90.00
_cell.angle_gamma   90.00
#
_symmetry.space_group_name_H-M   'P 1'
#
loop_
_entity.id
_entity.type
_entity.pdbx_description
1 polymer ?
#
loop_
_entity_poly.entity_id
_entity_poly.type
_entity_poly.pdbx_seq_one_letter_code
_entity_poly.pdbx_strand_id
1 'polypeptide(L)'
;VDTTLGSSPTPLLVHLPGIGYVEEPWVKTGVSISIHRGFNRADLVFLGVMFGVCGIYVFSMSSVNALGRRREIGLLAALGWRQGIIFGLLLGKALLLALVAGLLGMLLSLAAITLFHLGVPPAQAALALPLGLALYLLGSFYPAWRAARQAPVTAIQMGELRLKKVRLGQLTLLSYGLRNALQRLNRTALSVLGMMVSTGLVVLFLLISLEMGGSLEGTLLGTHVAVQIRPYHYVMGGVCFIVSGLTLADVILLNVMERRREIGVLKAVGWHSGDVLRGFLLEGGLMGLVGGALGCFVAGIAFWGFYRVVPEALGWMAPLGVGLTVGMSALASWIAVREAVMSTLGGVSML
;
A
#
# COMPACT_ATOMS: atom_id res chain seq x y z
N VAL A 1 30.48 21.03 28.68
CA VAL A 1 31.73 21.05 27.90
C VAL A 1 31.85 19.69 27.24
N ASP A 2 31.25 19.55 26.05
CA ASP A 2 31.28 18.35 25.19
C ASP A 2 31.69 18.77 23.77
N THR A 3 32.75 19.57 23.70
CA THR A 3 33.24 20.17 22.47
C THR A 3 34.73 19.88 22.38
N THR A 4 35.12 19.18 21.31
CA THR A 4 36.53 18.92 20.99
C THR A 4 36.98 19.93 19.94
N LEU A 5 38.12 20.58 20.20
CA LEU A 5 38.67 21.66 19.40
C LEU A 5 39.15 21.12 18.04
N GLY A 6 38.85 21.84 16.96
CA GLY A 6 39.60 21.72 15.70
C GLY A 6 39.02 20.83 14.60
N SER A 7 37.70 20.64 14.50
CA SER A 7 37.14 19.83 13.39
C SER A 7 35.87 20.37 12.74
N SER A 8 35.33 21.51 13.16
CA SER A 8 34.14 22.09 12.53
C SER A 8 34.56 23.03 11.40
N PRO A 9 34.02 22.89 10.17
CA PRO A 9 34.31 23.84 9.10
C PRO A 9 33.45 25.13 9.20
N THR A 10 32.52 25.22 10.16
CA THR A 10 31.82 26.46 10.54
C THR A 10 32.19 26.86 11.96
N PRO A 11 32.64 28.12 12.20
CA PRO A 11 32.92 28.59 13.55
C PRO A 11 31.63 28.67 14.34
N LEU A 12 31.64 28.11 15.56
CA LEU A 12 30.49 28.12 16.45
C LEU A 12 30.80 29.10 17.59
N LEU A 13 29.84 29.97 17.90
CA LEU A 13 29.99 31.02 18.89
C LEU A 13 29.78 30.43 20.29
N VAL A 14 30.87 30.30 21.05
CA VAL A 14 30.85 29.67 22.39
C VAL A 14 31.17 30.72 23.45
N HIS A 15 30.37 30.76 24.52
CA HIS A 15 30.60 31.65 25.65
C HIS A 15 31.57 31.02 26.65
N LEU A 16 32.73 31.64 26.84
CA LEU A 16 33.73 31.20 27.81
C LEU A 16 33.69 32.10 29.06
N PRO A 17 33.54 31.51 30.26
CA PRO A 17 33.50 32.29 31.49
C PRO A 17 34.83 33.02 31.70
N GLY A 18 34.77 34.35 31.75
CA GLY A 18 35.92 35.24 31.97
C GLY A 18 36.53 35.89 30.73
N ILE A 19 36.20 35.43 29.52
CA ILE A 19 36.82 35.89 28.24
C ILE A 19 35.80 36.32 27.18
N GLY A 20 34.51 36.06 27.39
CA GLY A 20 33.44 36.48 26.49
C GLY A 20 33.09 35.42 25.45
N TYR A 21 32.45 35.85 24.36
CA TYR A 21 32.06 34.96 23.26
C TYR A 21 33.22 34.82 22.27
N VAL A 22 33.62 33.59 21.97
CA VAL A 22 34.70 33.28 21.02
C VAL A 22 34.15 32.38 19.92
N GLU A 23 34.45 32.75 18.67
CA GLU A 23 34.13 31.96 17.47
C GLU A 23 35.24 30.95 17.20
N GLU A 24 34.96 29.65 17.35
CA GLU A 24 35.96 28.60 17.17
C GLU A 24 35.38 27.33 16.50
N PRO A 25 36.20 26.55 15.78
CA PRO A 25 35.77 25.37 15.05
C PRO A 25 35.60 24.14 15.96
N TRP A 26 34.49 24.09 16.71
CA TRP A 26 34.18 23.01 17.66
C TRP A 26 33.22 21.95 17.07
N VAL A 27 33.49 20.66 17.28
CA VAL A 27 32.54 19.56 17.01
C VAL A 27 32.08 18.93 18.32
N LYS A 28 30.78 18.63 18.41
CA LYS A 28 30.18 17.95 19.57
C LYS A 28 30.72 16.53 19.68
N THR A 29 31.27 16.17 20.84
CA THR A 29 31.81 14.83 21.07
C THR A 29 30.67 13.80 21.04
N GLY A 30 30.80 12.75 20.21
CA GLY A 30 29.77 11.70 20.05
C GLY A 30 28.98 11.72 18.72
N VAL A 31 29.27 12.66 17.81
CA VAL A 31 28.61 12.76 16.51
C VAL A 31 28.76 11.48 15.66
N SER A 32 29.92 10.81 15.65
CA SER A 32 30.06 9.54 14.88
C SER A 32 29.22 8.39 15.45
N ILE A 33 29.03 8.35 16.77
CA ILE A 33 28.22 7.32 17.45
C ILE A 33 26.72 7.58 17.24
N SER A 34 26.28 8.84 17.25
CA SER A 34 24.89 9.20 16.93
C SER A 34 24.57 8.99 15.45
N ILE A 35 25.52 9.23 14.55
CA ILE A 35 25.37 9.01 13.11
C ILE A 35 25.17 7.51 12.83
N HIS A 36 26.04 6.63 13.32
CA HIS A 36 25.89 5.19 13.10
C HIS A 36 24.63 4.59 13.73
N ARG A 37 24.23 5.03 14.93
CA ARG A 37 23.00 4.53 15.58
C ARG A 37 21.71 5.10 14.95
N GLY A 38 21.75 6.34 14.45
CA GLY A 38 20.63 6.98 13.75
C GLY A 38 20.33 6.29 12.42
N PHE A 39 21.38 6.01 11.62
CA PHE A 39 21.23 5.32 10.34
C PHE A 39 20.69 3.90 10.49
N ASN A 40 21.24 3.11 11.43
CA ASN A 40 20.78 1.73 11.61
C ASN A 40 19.30 1.67 12.03
N ARG A 41 18.79 2.69 12.74
CA ARG A 41 17.35 2.78 13.07
C ARG A 41 16.51 3.18 11.86
N ALA A 42 16.91 4.20 11.11
CA ALA A 42 16.17 4.65 9.93
C ALA A 42 16.08 3.54 8.87
N ASP A 43 17.20 2.85 8.60
CA ASP A 43 17.26 1.76 7.62
C ASP A 43 16.38 0.57 8.04
N LEU A 44 16.36 0.21 9.33
CA LEU A 44 15.46 -0.82 9.86
C LEU A 44 13.98 -0.44 9.72
N VAL A 45 13.64 0.84 9.90
CA VAL A 45 12.26 1.33 9.71
C VAL A 45 11.86 1.23 8.25
N PHE A 46 12.68 1.72 7.33
CA PHE A 46 12.39 1.64 5.90
C PHE A 46 12.27 0.19 5.43
N LEU A 47 13.16 -0.69 5.89
CA LEU A 47 13.12 -2.10 5.60
C LEU A 47 11.83 -2.75 6.13
N GLY A 48 11.46 -2.47 7.39
CA GLY A 48 10.22 -2.97 7.99
C GLY A 48 8.96 -2.49 7.24
N VAL A 49 8.91 -1.22 6.86
CA VAL A 49 7.82 -0.66 6.06
C VAL A 49 7.75 -1.33 4.69
N MET A 50 8.87 -1.47 3.98
CA MET A 50 8.94 -2.15 2.68
C MET A 50 8.41 -3.59 2.76
N PHE A 51 8.87 -4.37 3.75
CA PHE A 51 8.41 -5.75 3.96
C PHE A 51 6.91 -5.82 4.26
N GLY A 52 6.41 -4.93 5.13
CA GLY A 52 4.99 -4.85 5.42
C GLY A 52 4.15 -4.58 4.17
N VAL A 53 4.64 -3.72 3.29
CA VAL A 53 3.89 -3.27 2.10
C VAL A 53 3.91 -4.30 1.01
N CYS A 54 5.07 -4.88 0.74
CA CYS A 54 5.18 -6.01 -0.18
C CYS A 54 4.30 -7.17 0.30
N GLY A 55 4.29 -7.46 1.61
CA GLY A 55 3.44 -8.50 2.19
C GLY A 55 1.94 -8.24 2.01
N ILE A 56 1.50 -7.00 2.27
CA ILE A 56 0.09 -6.63 2.11
C ILE A 56 -0.32 -6.55 0.64
N TYR A 57 0.54 -6.05 -0.23
CA TYR A 57 0.32 -6.06 -1.69
C TYR A 57 0.15 -7.49 -2.20
N VAL A 58 1.07 -8.40 -1.85
CA VAL A 58 0.96 -9.84 -2.19
C VAL A 58 -0.34 -10.42 -1.68
N PHE A 59 -0.72 -10.13 -0.43
CA PHE A 59 -1.98 -10.61 0.15
C PHE A 59 -3.21 -10.13 -0.64
N SER A 60 -3.24 -8.84 -0.98
CA SER A 60 -4.29 -8.23 -1.78
C SER A 60 -4.36 -8.88 -3.16
N MET A 61 -3.23 -8.95 -3.87
CA MET A 61 -3.13 -9.53 -5.21
C MET A 61 -3.47 -11.02 -5.22
N SER A 62 -3.01 -11.78 -4.23
CA SER A 62 -3.36 -13.20 -4.07
C SER A 62 -4.85 -13.39 -3.82
N SER A 63 -5.46 -12.49 -3.03
CA SER A 63 -6.91 -12.48 -2.81
C SER A 63 -7.66 -12.25 -4.11
N VAL A 64 -7.32 -11.21 -4.89
CA VAL A 64 -7.96 -10.91 -6.18
C VAL A 64 -7.86 -12.11 -7.14
N ASN A 65 -6.68 -12.73 -7.25
CA ASN A 65 -6.49 -13.92 -8.09
C ASN A 65 -7.32 -15.12 -7.63
N ALA A 66 -7.43 -15.34 -6.32
CA ALA A 66 -8.28 -16.38 -5.75
C ALA A 66 -9.78 -16.12 -6.00
N LEU A 67 -10.20 -14.85 -5.97
CA LEU A 67 -11.57 -14.43 -6.31
C LEU A 67 -11.88 -14.64 -7.80
N GLY A 68 -10.93 -14.30 -8.68
CA GLY A 68 -11.08 -14.43 -10.14
C GLY A 68 -11.27 -15.88 -10.61
N ARG A 69 -10.68 -16.85 -9.89
CA ARG A 69 -10.73 -18.29 -10.24
C ARG A 69 -11.75 -19.09 -9.42
N ARG A 70 -12.71 -18.45 -8.76
CA ARG A 70 -13.72 -19.13 -7.93
C ARG A 70 -14.50 -20.22 -8.68
N ARG A 71 -14.85 -19.99 -9.95
CA ARG A 71 -15.59 -20.98 -10.76
C ARG A 71 -14.77 -22.24 -11.00
N GLU A 72 -13.49 -22.10 -11.32
CA GLU A 72 -12.57 -23.24 -11.47
C GLU A 72 -12.43 -24.02 -10.17
N ILE A 73 -12.24 -23.31 -9.04
CA ILE A 73 -12.14 -23.92 -7.71
C ILE A 73 -13.44 -24.67 -7.36
N GLY A 74 -14.59 -24.08 -7.68
CA GLY A 74 -15.91 -24.68 -7.49
C GLY A 74 -16.11 -25.95 -8.31
N LEU A 75 -15.68 -25.94 -9.58
CA LEU A 75 -15.73 -27.11 -10.45
C LEU A 75 -14.82 -28.24 -9.94
N LEU A 76 -13.58 -27.93 -9.54
CA LEU A 76 -12.67 -28.93 -8.95
C LEU A 76 -13.26 -29.54 -7.67
N ALA A 77 -13.82 -28.71 -6.79
CA ALA A 77 -14.48 -29.17 -5.59
C ALA A 77 -15.74 -30.01 -5.88
N ALA A 78 -16.51 -29.68 -6.93
CA ALA A 78 -17.68 -30.46 -7.36
C ALA A 78 -17.30 -31.80 -7.99
N LEU A 79 -16.14 -31.89 -8.65
CA LEU A 79 -15.55 -33.14 -9.15
C LEU A 79 -14.97 -34.03 -8.02
N GLY A 80 -15.13 -33.64 -6.76
CA GLY A 80 -14.70 -34.42 -5.60
C GLY A 80 -13.24 -34.20 -5.18
N TRP A 81 -12.55 -33.18 -5.70
CA TRP A 81 -11.19 -32.88 -5.26
C TRP A 81 -11.17 -32.48 -3.78
N ARG A 82 -10.29 -33.12 -3.00
CA ARG A 82 -10.15 -32.85 -1.56
C ARG A 82 -9.56 -31.45 -1.33
N GLN A 83 -10.02 -30.75 -0.30
CA GLN A 83 -9.59 -29.37 0.04
C GLN A 83 -8.07 -29.21 0.15
N GLY A 84 -7.36 -30.24 0.64
CA GLY A 84 -5.90 -30.24 0.72
C GLY A 84 -5.20 -30.24 -0.64
N ILE A 85 -5.78 -30.90 -1.65
CA ILE A 85 -5.24 -30.92 -3.01
C ILE A 85 -5.44 -29.55 -3.68
N ILE A 86 -6.62 -28.96 -3.51
CA ILE A 86 -6.92 -27.62 -4.03
C ILE A 86 -5.99 -26.58 -3.38
N PHE A 87 -5.82 -26.65 -2.05
CA PHE A 87 -4.89 -25.80 -1.32
C PHE A 87 -3.45 -25.97 -1.82
N GLY A 88 -2.97 -27.21 -1.94
CA GLY A 88 -1.64 -27.53 -2.45
C GLY A 88 -1.42 -27.04 -3.88
N LEU A 89 -2.44 -27.11 -4.74
CA LEU A 89 -2.38 -26.60 -6.12
C LEU A 89 -2.31 -25.07 -6.17
N LEU A 90 -3.08 -24.38 -5.33
CA LEU A 90 -3.02 -22.91 -5.22
C LEU A 90 -1.68 -22.44 -4.66
N LEU A 91 -1.20 -23.08 -3.60
CA LEU A 91 0.09 -22.75 -2.98
C LEU A 91 1.26 -23.14 -3.87
N GLY A 92 1.16 -24.22 -4.65
CA GLY A 92 2.16 -24.62 -5.64
C GLY A 92 2.28 -23.63 -6.79
N LYS A 93 1.15 -23.11 -7.30
CA LYS A 93 1.16 -22.00 -8.28
C LYS A 93 1.81 -20.74 -7.69
N ALA A 94 1.50 -20.42 -6.43
CA ALA A 94 2.10 -19.30 -5.71
C ALA A 94 3.62 -19.48 -5.54
N LEU A 95 4.06 -20.69 -5.18
CA LEU A 95 5.48 -21.03 -5.03
C LEU A 95 6.25 -20.87 -6.34
N LEU A 96 5.70 -21.32 -7.47
CA LEU A 96 6.33 -21.16 -8.79
C LEU A 96 6.46 -19.69 -9.17
N LEU A 97 5.40 -18.89 -8.98
CA LEU A 97 5.46 -17.44 -9.22
C LEU A 97 6.49 -16.76 -8.32
N ALA A 98 6.55 -17.15 -7.04
CA ALA A 98 7.52 -16.62 -6.08
C ALA A 98 8.97 -16.99 -6.43
N LEU A 99 9.21 -18.21 -6.90
CA LEU A 99 10.54 -18.65 -7.36
C LEU A 99 11.00 -17.85 -8.58
N VAL A 100 10.14 -17.70 -9.59
CA VAL A 100 10.47 -16.94 -10.80
C VAL A 100 10.73 -15.47 -10.46
N ALA A 101 9.83 -14.84 -9.70
CA ALA A 101 10.01 -13.45 -9.29
C ALA A 101 11.23 -13.25 -8.38
N GLY A 102 11.49 -14.19 -7.47
CA GLY A 102 12.64 -14.14 -6.56
C GLY A 102 13.97 -14.33 -7.28
N LEU A 103 14.04 -15.23 -8.28
CA LEU A 103 15.23 -15.41 -9.13
C LEU A 103 15.49 -14.16 -9.97
N LEU A 104 14.46 -13.58 -10.60
CA LEU A 104 14.58 -12.34 -11.34
C LEU A 104 15.03 -11.18 -10.43
N GLY A 105 14.46 -11.09 -9.22
CA GLY A 105 14.85 -10.09 -8.22
C GLY A 105 16.30 -10.24 -7.76
N MET A 106 16.76 -11.48 -7.52
CA MET A 106 18.15 -11.79 -7.18
C MET A 106 19.10 -11.40 -8.32
N LEU A 107 18.76 -11.73 -9.58
CA LEU A 107 19.56 -11.37 -10.75
C LEU A 107 19.64 -9.86 -10.94
N LEU A 108 18.53 -9.14 -10.79
CA LEU A 108 18.49 -7.68 -10.83
C LEU A 108 19.34 -7.06 -9.70
N SER A 109 19.26 -7.63 -8.49
CA SER A 109 20.10 -7.18 -7.37
C SER A 109 21.58 -7.40 -7.64
N LEU A 110 21.96 -8.55 -8.22
CA LEU A 110 23.35 -8.83 -8.56
C LEU A 110 23.86 -7.88 -9.66
N ALA A 111 23.05 -7.65 -10.69
CA ALA A 111 23.36 -6.70 -11.76
C ALA A 111 23.52 -5.27 -11.23
N ALA A 112 22.72 -4.86 -10.25
CA ALA A 112 22.87 -3.56 -9.61
C ALA A 112 24.19 -3.47 -8.81
N ILE A 113 24.56 -4.51 -8.06
CA ILE A 113 25.82 -4.53 -7.30
C ILE A 113 27.03 -4.40 -8.24
N THR A 114 27.04 -5.12 -9.35
CA THR A 114 28.15 -5.09 -10.31
C THR A 114 28.19 -3.80 -11.11
N LEU A 115 27.05 -3.30 -11.59
CA LEU A 115 26.99 -2.10 -12.43
C LEU A 115 27.37 -0.84 -11.63
N PHE A 116 26.85 -0.71 -10.42
CA PHE A 116 27.10 0.46 -9.56
C PHE A 116 28.34 0.30 -8.65
N HIS A 117 29.10 -0.79 -8.80
CA HIS A 117 30.29 -1.08 -7.99
C HIS A 117 30.02 -0.93 -6.49
N LEU A 118 28.85 -1.40 -6.05
CA LEU A 118 28.45 -1.31 -4.65
C LEU A 118 29.36 -2.24 -3.86
N GLY A 119 29.98 -1.76 -2.79
CA GLY A 119 30.86 -2.52 -1.89
C GLY A 119 30.13 -3.59 -1.06
N VAL A 120 29.04 -4.13 -1.59
CA VAL A 120 28.14 -5.08 -0.96
C VAL A 120 28.51 -6.49 -1.42
N PRO A 121 28.74 -7.45 -0.50
CA PRO A 121 29.10 -8.80 -0.89
C PRO A 121 27.97 -9.45 -1.69
N PRO A 122 28.26 -10.13 -2.82
CA PRO A 122 27.23 -10.71 -3.69
C PRO A 122 26.38 -11.78 -2.99
N ALA A 123 26.90 -12.37 -1.91
CA ALA A 123 26.13 -13.28 -1.05
C ALA A 123 24.87 -12.62 -0.44
N GLN A 124 24.86 -11.30 -0.23
CA GLN A 124 23.68 -10.59 0.25
C GLN A 124 22.57 -10.50 -0.81
N ALA A 125 22.91 -10.47 -2.11
CA ALA A 125 21.89 -10.53 -3.17
C ALA A 125 21.14 -11.87 -3.15
N ALA A 126 21.80 -12.95 -2.71
CA ALA A 126 21.16 -14.26 -2.57
C ALA A 126 20.05 -14.28 -1.50
N LEU A 127 20.03 -13.33 -0.55
CA LEU A 127 18.97 -13.20 0.44
C LEU A 127 17.64 -12.71 -0.17
N ALA A 128 17.67 -12.06 -1.33
CA ALA A 128 16.45 -11.60 -2.01
C ALA A 128 15.51 -12.76 -2.36
N LEU A 129 16.07 -13.92 -2.75
CA LEU A 129 15.30 -15.11 -3.11
C LEU A 129 14.50 -15.68 -1.92
N PRO A 130 15.11 -16.09 -0.78
CA PRO A 130 14.37 -16.64 0.35
C PRO A 130 13.44 -15.61 1.00
N LEU A 131 13.81 -14.33 1.04
CA LEU A 131 12.96 -13.27 1.59
C LEU A 131 11.72 -13.04 0.72
N GLY A 132 11.90 -12.95 -0.61
CA GLY A 132 10.79 -12.82 -1.56
C GLY A 132 9.85 -14.03 -1.53
N LEU A 133 10.41 -15.25 -1.46
CA LEU A 133 9.66 -16.49 -1.29
C LEU A 133 8.85 -16.50 0.00
N ALA A 134 9.49 -16.17 1.12
CA ALA A 134 8.83 -16.14 2.42
C ALA A 134 7.67 -15.15 2.41
N LEU A 135 7.88 -13.92 1.94
CA LEU A 135 6.82 -12.92 1.83
C LEU A 135 5.66 -13.37 0.94
N TYR A 136 5.96 -13.93 -0.23
CA TYR A 136 4.92 -14.34 -1.17
C TYR A 136 4.07 -15.49 -0.61
N LEU A 137 4.73 -16.49 -0.02
CA LEU A 137 4.06 -17.63 0.60
C LEU A 137 3.24 -17.20 1.81
N LEU A 138 3.78 -16.36 2.69
CA LEU A 138 3.06 -15.83 3.85
C LEU A 138 1.83 -15.01 3.41
N GLY A 139 1.97 -14.15 2.40
CA GLY A 139 0.87 -13.34 1.88
C GLY A 139 -0.20 -14.17 1.16
N SER A 140 0.18 -15.24 0.48
CA SER A 140 -0.75 -16.11 -0.27
C SER A 140 -1.38 -17.22 0.56
N PHE A 141 -0.84 -17.52 1.75
CA PHE A 141 -1.30 -18.61 2.61
C PHE A 141 -2.77 -18.47 3.00
N TYR A 142 -3.17 -17.32 3.56
CA TYR A 142 -4.55 -17.11 4.02
C TYR A 142 -5.56 -17.09 2.87
N PRO A 143 -5.33 -16.35 1.75
CA PRO A 143 -6.23 -16.40 0.60
C PRO A 143 -6.39 -17.80 0.01
N ALA A 144 -5.29 -18.56 -0.12
CA ALA A 144 -5.33 -19.93 -0.66
C ALA A 144 -6.11 -20.88 0.27
N TRP A 145 -5.88 -20.81 1.58
CA TRP A 145 -6.60 -21.62 2.56
C TRP A 145 -8.09 -21.29 2.58
N ARG A 146 -8.43 -20.00 2.57
CA ARG A 146 -9.82 -19.54 2.54
C ARG A 146 -10.52 -19.96 1.25
N ALA A 147 -9.83 -19.93 0.11
CA ALA A 147 -10.38 -20.32 -1.19
C ALA A 147 -10.64 -21.83 -1.27
N ALA A 148 -9.71 -22.66 -0.78
CA ALA A 148 -9.84 -24.11 -0.77
C ALA A 148 -10.98 -24.63 0.13
N ARG A 149 -11.39 -23.85 1.13
CA ARG A 149 -12.50 -24.19 2.04
C ARG A 149 -13.88 -23.74 1.57
N GLN A 150 -14.00 -23.06 0.43
CA GLN A 150 -15.31 -22.62 -0.06
C GLN A 150 -16.12 -23.81 -0.57
N ALA A 151 -17.38 -23.88 -0.17
CA ALA A 151 -18.26 -24.96 -0.58
C ALA A 151 -18.53 -24.90 -2.10
N PRO A 152 -18.47 -26.02 -2.84
CA PRO A 152 -18.64 -26.04 -4.30
C PRO A 152 -19.95 -25.38 -4.75
N VAL A 153 -21.04 -25.57 -4.00
CA VAL A 153 -22.33 -24.94 -4.28
C VAL A 153 -22.24 -23.40 -4.27
N THR A 154 -21.52 -22.82 -3.30
CA THR A 154 -21.35 -21.35 -3.22
C THR A 154 -20.43 -20.78 -4.28
N ALA A 155 -19.54 -21.61 -4.84
CA ALA A 155 -18.61 -21.23 -5.89
C ALA A 155 -19.25 -21.29 -7.29
N ILE A 156 -20.22 -22.20 -7.50
CA ILE A 156 -20.92 -22.42 -8.77
C ILE A 156 -22.22 -21.62 -8.87
N GLN A 157 -23.01 -21.50 -7.79
CA GLN A 157 -24.24 -20.72 -7.75
C GLN A 157 -23.96 -19.20 -7.66
N MET A 158 -23.47 -18.62 -8.75
CA MET A 158 -23.65 -17.18 -9.00
C MET A 158 -24.89 -17.00 -9.86
N GLY A 159 -26.03 -16.75 -9.21
CA GLY A 159 -27.31 -16.44 -9.90
C GLY A 159 -28.54 -16.56 -9.00
N GLU A 160 -28.50 -17.42 -7.99
CA GLU A 160 -29.59 -17.55 -7.02
C GLU A 160 -29.53 -16.41 -6.01
N LEU A 161 -30.25 -15.34 -6.30
CA LEU A 161 -30.48 -14.24 -5.37
C LEU A 161 -31.19 -14.82 -4.13
N ARG A 162 -30.44 -15.05 -3.05
CA ARG A 162 -31.04 -15.20 -1.72
C ARG A 162 -31.58 -13.83 -1.31
N LEU A 163 -32.75 -13.49 -1.82
CA LEU A 163 -33.43 -12.21 -1.58
C LEU A 163 -33.72 -12.08 -0.09
N LYS A 164 -32.83 -11.43 0.65
CA LYS A 164 -33.11 -10.96 2.00
C LYS A 164 -34.14 -9.83 1.81
N LYS A 165 -35.35 -9.96 2.40
CA LYS A 165 -36.38 -8.90 2.34
C LYS A 165 -35.78 -7.58 2.84
N VAL A 166 -35.51 -6.64 1.95
CA VAL A 166 -35.07 -5.29 2.30
C VAL A 166 -36.32 -4.42 2.41
N ARG A 167 -36.54 -3.82 3.59
CA ARG A 167 -37.55 -2.76 3.75
C ARG A 167 -37.03 -1.50 3.07
N LEU A 168 -37.63 -1.17 1.92
CA LEU A 168 -37.41 0.08 1.19
C LEU A 168 -38.18 1.20 1.92
N GLY A 169 -37.49 1.92 2.79
CA GLY A 169 -37.95 3.26 3.22
C GLY A 169 -37.63 4.28 2.13
N GLN A 170 -38.15 5.50 2.24
CA GLN A 170 -37.75 6.62 1.38
C GLN A 170 -36.24 6.86 1.54
N LEU A 171 -35.44 6.46 0.55
CA LEU A 171 -33.98 6.53 0.61
C LEU A 171 -33.51 7.79 -0.11
N THR A 172 -32.98 8.75 0.64
CA THR A 172 -32.09 9.78 0.08
C THR A 172 -30.87 9.11 -0.54
N LEU A 173 -30.34 9.67 -1.64
CA LEU A 173 -29.14 9.18 -2.36
C LEU A 173 -27.97 8.83 -1.42
N LEU A 174 -27.79 9.62 -0.37
CA LEU A 174 -26.75 9.44 0.65
C LEU A 174 -27.01 8.21 1.54
N SER A 175 -28.27 7.98 1.93
CA SER A 175 -28.68 6.81 2.72
C SER A 175 -28.56 5.50 1.93
N TYR A 176 -28.72 5.54 0.61
CA TYR A 176 -28.51 4.39 -0.28
C TYR A 176 -27.03 4.00 -0.34
N GLY A 177 -26.13 4.96 -0.58
CA GLY A 177 -24.68 4.72 -0.61
C GLY A 177 -24.12 4.18 0.72
N LEU A 178 -24.55 4.77 1.84
CA LEU A 178 -24.14 4.33 3.19
C LEU A 178 -24.66 2.94 3.54
N ARG A 179 -25.94 2.63 3.23
CA ARG A 179 -26.48 1.28 3.44
C ARG A 179 -25.78 0.25 2.58
N ASN A 180 -25.49 0.56 1.32
CA ASN A 180 -24.83 -0.38 0.43
C ASN A 180 -23.40 -0.69 0.90
N ALA A 181 -22.68 0.34 1.38
CA ALA A 181 -21.35 0.19 1.95
C ALA A 181 -21.32 -0.73 3.19
N LEU A 182 -22.32 -0.63 4.06
CA LEU A 182 -22.42 -1.40 5.31
C LEU A 182 -22.99 -2.81 5.11
N GLN A 183 -23.89 -3.02 4.15
CA GLN A 183 -24.52 -4.34 3.95
C GLN A 183 -23.60 -5.35 3.28
N ARG A 184 -22.52 -4.90 2.63
CA ARG A 184 -21.54 -5.77 1.94
C ARG A 184 -20.16 -5.74 2.59
N LEU A 185 -20.12 -5.82 3.93
CA LEU A 185 -18.92 -5.77 4.79
C LEU A 185 -17.71 -6.56 4.26
N ASN A 186 -17.90 -7.78 3.76
CA ASN A 186 -16.78 -8.59 3.27
C ASN A 186 -16.09 -8.00 2.03
N ARG A 187 -16.83 -7.26 1.20
CA ARG A 187 -16.32 -6.61 -0.02
C ARG A 187 -15.74 -5.24 0.32
N THR A 188 -16.49 -4.44 1.08
CA THR A 188 -16.11 -3.08 1.42
C THR A 188 -14.90 -3.05 2.35
N ALA A 189 -14.74 -4.04 3.22
CA ALA A 189 -13.54 -4.20 4.03
C ALA A 189 -12.28 -4.44 3.20
N LEU A 190 -12.34 -5.25 2.13
CA LEU A 190 -11.16 -5.50 1.28
C LEU A 190 -10.71 -4.23 0.55
N SER A 191 -11.65 -3.47 -0.01
CA SER A 191 -11.33 -2.20 -0.69
C SER A 191 -10.82 -1.13 0.28
N VAL A 192 -11.44 -1.02 1.46
CA VAL A 192 -11.00 -0.08 2.51
C VAL A 192 -9.62 -0.45 3.05
N LEU A 193 -9.33 -1.74 3.25
CA LEU A 193 -8.00 -2.20 3.68
C LEU A 193 -6.93 -1.90 2.62
N GLY A 194 -7.20 -2.16 1.34
CA GLY A 194 -6.25 -1.85 0.26
C GLY A 194 -5.97 -0.35 0.15
N MET A 195 -7.01 0.50 0.28
CA MET A 195 -6.85 1.96 0.31
C MET A 195 -6.10 2.42 1.56
N MET A 196 -6.43 1.89 2.74
CA MET A 196 -5.75 2.19 4.00
C MET A 196 -4.24 1.96 3.89
N VAL A 197 -3.84 0.85 3.31
CA VAL A 197 -2.44 0.46 3.19
C VAL A 197 -1.70 1.39 2.25
N SER A 198 -2.27 1.68 1.09
CA SER A 198 -1.62 2.54 0.11
C SER A 198 -1.51 3.99 0.62
N THR A 199 -2.59 4.54 1.17
CA THR A 199 -2.58 5.91 1.74
C THR A 199 -1.62 6.01 2.90
N GLY A 200 -1.66 5.03 3.81
CA GLY A 200 -0.80 5.00 4.98
C GLY A 200 0.66 4.94 4.59
N LEU A 201 1.02 4.17 3.56
CA LEU A 201 2.39 4.15 3.11
C LEU A 201 2.84 5.48 2.48
N VAL A 202 2.07 6.04 1.55
CA VAL A 202 2.47 7.28 0.88
C VAL A 202 2.69 8.38 1.92
N VAL A 203 1.79 8.49 2.90
CA VAL A 203 1.92 9.45 4.00
C VAL A 203 3.12 9.13 4.89
N LEU A 204 3.30 7.87 5.31
CA LEU A 204 4.43 7.46 6.14
C LEU A 204 5.78 7.73 5.46
N PHE A 205 5.90 7.40 4.19
CA PHE A 205 7.11 7.63 3.39
C PHE A 205 7.45 9.12 3.32
N LEU A 206 6.46 9.96 3.01
CA LEU A 206 6.66 11.40 2.93
C LEU A 206 7.03 11.99 4.31
N LEU A 207 6.40 11.51 5.39
CA LEU A 207 6.70 11.97 6.75
C LEU A 207 8.15 11.67 7.13
N ILE A 208 8.61 10.45 6.87
CA ILE A 208 10.01 10.07 7.13
C ILE A 208 10.95 10.90 6.26
N SER A 209 10.60 11.15 4.99
CA SER A 209 11.41 11.94 4.07
C SER A 209 11.63 13.39 4.54
N LEU A 210 10.62 14.00 5.17
CA LEU A 210 10.71 15.37 5.70
C LEU A 210 11.48 15.44 7.02
N GLU A 211 11.27 14.48 7.92
CA GLU A 211 11.98 14.41 9.21
C GLU A 211 13.50 14.23 9.03
N MET A 212 13.89 13.41 8.04
CA MET A 212 15.29 13.26 7.62
C MET A 212 15.85 14.57 7.02
N GLY A 213 14.99 15.45 6.51
CA GLY A 213 15.37 16.75 5.98
C GLY A 213 15.87 17.71 7.05
N GLY A 214 15.09 17.89 8.13
CA GLY A 214 15.35 18.89 9.16
C GLY A 214 16.42 18.53 10.19
N SER A 215 16.76 17.25 10.35
CA SER A 215 17.72 16.77 11.37
C SER A 215 19.20 16.86 10.95
N LEU A 216 19.50 17.13 9.68
CA LEU A 216 20.86 17.08 9.10
C LEU A 216 21.46 18.46 8.78
N GLU A 217 20.73 19.56 8.99
CA GLU A 217 21.13 20.91 8.56
C GLU A 217 22.13 21.63 9.50
N GLY A 218 22.51 21.03 10.62
CA GLY A 218 23.32 21.70 11.65
C GLY A 218 24.84 21.67 11.49
N THR A 219 25.42 20.83 10.62
CA THR A 219 26.89 20.72 10.47
C THR A 219 27.30 20.41 9.02
N LEU A 220 28.40 21.00 8.53
CA LEU A 220 28.92 20.74 7.17
C LEU A 220 29.34 19.27 6.95
N LEU A 221 29.79 18.57 7.98
CA LEU A 221 30.04 17.11 7.91
C LEU A 221 28.71 16.34 7.80
N GLY A 222 27.68 16.79 8.51
CA GLY A 222 26.32 16.26 8.44
C GLY A 222 25.67 16.47 7.08
N THR A 223 25.88 17.63 6.42
CA THR A 223 25.35 17.89 5.07
C THR A 223 26.09 17.07 4.00
N HIS A 224 27.41 16.91 4.09
CA HIS A 224 28.17 16.05 3.15
C HIS A 224 27.85 14.56 3.30
N VAL A 225 27.73 14.05 4.53
CA VAL A 225 27.33 12.65 4.79
C VAL A 225 25.85 12.43 4.45
N ALA A 226 24.98 13.41 4.71
CA ALA A 226 23.58 13.38 4.30
C ALA A 226 23.43 13.30 2.77
N VAL A 227 24.24 14.03 2.00
CA VAL A 227 24.17 14.05 0.53
C VAL A 227 24.57 12.70 -0.09
N GLN A 228 25.52 11.97 0.50
CA GLN A 228 25.91 10.63 0.01
C GLN A 228 24.91 9.52 0.36
N ILE A 229 24.17 9.66 1.47
CA ILE A 229 23.22 8.65 1.99
C ILE A 229 21.80 8.88 1.45
N ARG A 230 21.41 10.13 1.17
CA ARG A 230 20.11 10.47 0.58
C ARG A 230 19.67 9.65 -0.66
N PRO A 231 20.55 9.26 -1.62
CA PRO A 231 20.10 8.60 -2.85
C PRO A 231 19.37 7.27 -2.59
N TYR A 232 19.84 6.44 -1.65
CA TYR A 232 19.23 5.12 -1.44
C TYR A 232 17.84 5.22 -0.79
N HIS A 233 17.63 6.16 0.14
CA HIS A 233 16.32 6.41 0.74
C HIS A 233 15.29 6.86 -0.30
N TYR A 234 15.70 7.72 -1.25
CA TYR A 234 14.82 8.14 -2.35
C TYR A 234 14.49 6.99 -3.31
N VAL A 235 15.44 6.08 -3.57
CA VAL A 235 15.19 4.88 -4.38
C VAL A 235 14.20 3.94 -3.68
N MET A 236 14.42 3.62 -2.39
CA MET A 236 13.47 2.82 -1.59
C MET A 236 12.09 3.47 -1.56
N GLY A 237 12.05 4.79 -1.39
CA GLY A 237 10.85 5.60 -1.48
C GLY A 237 10.11 5.49 -2.79
N GLY A 238 10.84 5.59 -3.91
CA GLY A 238 10.30 5.42 -5.25
C GLY A 238 9.68 4.03 -5.44
N VAL A 239 10.36 2.98 -4.98
CA VAL A 239 9.81 1.60 -5.04
C VAL A 239 8.53 1.48 -4.20
N CYS A 240 8.53 2.00 -2.98
CA CYS A 240 7.35 2.06 -2.11
C CYS A 240 6.17 2.78 -2.77
N PHE A 241 6.44 3.91 -3.42
CA PHE A 241 5.43 4.70 -4.13
C PHE A 241 4.84 3.91 -5.31
N ILE A 242 5.69 3.26 -6.11
CA ILE A 242 5.26 2.40 -7.23
C ILE A 242 4.38 1.25 -6.72
N VAL A 243 4.82 0.52 -5.69
CA VAL A 243 4.05 -0.60 -5.11
C VAL A 243 2.71 -0.13 -4.55
N SER A 244 2.68 1.05 -3.92
CA SER A 244 1.44 1.65 -3.40
C SER A 244 0.48 2.06 -4.51
N GLY A 245 1.01 2.56 -5.63
CA GLY A 245 0.24 2.82 -6.85
C GLY A 245 -0.34 1.55 -7.45
N LEU A 246 0.45 0.47 -7.55
CA LEU A 246 -0.02 -0.84 -8.01
C LEU A 246 -1.12 -1.40 -7.10
N THR A 247 -0.95 -1.27 -5.78
CA THR A 247 -1.97 -1.71 -4.80
C THR A 247 -3.27 -0.94 -4.99
N LEU A 248 -3.21 0.37 -5.24
CA LEU A 248 -4.40 1.17 -5.57
C LEU A 248 -5.04 0.74 -6.88
N ALA A 249 -4.23 0.49 -7.92
CA ALA A 249 -4.73 0.03 -9.21
C ALA A 249 -5.48 -1.30 -9.08
N ASP A 250 -4.96 -2.26 -8.32
CA ASP A 250 -5.62 -3.55 -8.07
C ASP A 250 -6.98 -3.38 -7.39
N VAL A 251 -7.06 -2.51 -6.37
CA VAL A 251 -8.31 -2.18 -5.68
C VAL A 251 -9.32 -1.53 -6.62
N ILE A 252 -8.85 -0.63 -7.49
CA ILE A 252 -9.67 0.04 -8.50
C ILE A 252 -10.23 -0.96 -9.51
N LEU A 253 -9.37 -1.83 -10.06
CA LEU A 253 -9.77 -2.85 -11.03
C LEU A 253 -10.79 -3.82 -10.44
N LEU A 254 -10.57 -4.28 -9.20
CA LEU A 254 -11.53 -5.11 -8.48
C LEU A 254 -12.89 -4.42 -8.35
N ASN A 255 -12.89 -3.15 -7.95
CA ASN A 255 -14.11 -2.35 -7.82
C ASN A 255 -14.83 -2.20 -9.16
N VAL A 256 -14.12 -1.90 -10.26
CA VAL A 256 -14.71 -1.73 -11.61
C VAL A 256 -15.38 -3.02 -12.08
N MET A 257 -14.67 -4.15 -11.99
CA MET A 257 -15.16 -5.46 -12.46
C MET A 257 -16.46 -5.86 -11.77
N GLU A 258 -16.54 -5.68 -10.45
CA GLU A 258 -17.73 -6.04 -9.68
C GLU A 258 -18.90 -5.08 -9.91
N ARG A 259 -18.62 -3.77 -10.06
CA ARG A 259 -19.65 -2.72 -10.26
C ARG A 259 -20.36 -2.82 -11.61
N ARG A 260 -19.70 -3.31 -12.66
CA ARG A 260 -20.33 -3.46 -14.00
C ARG A 260 -21.62 -4.30 -13.96
N ARG A 261 -21.65 -5.40 -13.20
CA ARG A 261 -22.86 -6.24 -13.05
C ARG A 261 -23.98 -5.50 -12.33
N GLU A 262 -23.66 -4.72 -11.30
CA GLU A 262 -24.64 -3.97 -10.51
C GLU A 262 -25.25 -2.81 -11.32
N ILE A 263 -24.43 -2.09 -12.09
CA ILE A 263 -24.88 -1.02 -12.98
C ILE A 263 -25.84 -1.58 -14.04
N GLY A 264 -25.55 -2.75 -14.62
CA GLY A 264 -26.43 -3.40 -15.59
C GLY A 264 -27.84 -3.67 -15.04
N VAL A 265 -27.94 -4.15 -13.80
CA VAL A 265 -29.23 -4.39 -13.14
C VAL A 265 -29.96 -3.08 -12.84
N LEU A 266 -29.28 -2.07 -12.31
CA LEU A 266 -29.89 -0.76 -12.02
C LEU A 266 -30.43 -0.08 -13.29
N LYS A 267 -29.67 -0.17 -14.39
CA LYS A 267 -30.09 0.34 -15.71
C LYS A 267 -31.30 -0.41 -16.26
N ALA A 268 -31.36 -1.74 -16.08
CA ALA A 268 -32.53 -2.53 -16.49
C ALA A 268 -33.80 -2.20 -15.69
N VAL A 269 -33.66 -1.78 -14.43
CA VAL A 269 -34.76 -1.30 -13.58
C VAL A 269 -35.16 0.16 -13.89
N GLY A 270 -34.47 0.83 -14.82
CA GLY A 270 -34.82 2.17 -15.30
C GLY A 270 -34.10 3.34 -14.61
N TRP A 271 -33.00 3.09 -13.88
CA TRP A 271 -32.23 4.19 -13.29
C TRP A 271 -31.51 5.03 -14.35
N HIS A 272 -31.50 6.36 -14.16
CA HIS A 272 -30.75 7.28 -15.00
C HIS A 272 -29.24 7.19 -14.73
N SER A 273 -28.43 7.31 -15.77
CA SER A 273 -26.96 7.18 -15.67
C SER A 273 -26.34 8.18 -14.69
N GLY A 274 -26.92 9.37 -14.55
CA GLY A 274 -26.48 10.40 -13.60
C GLY A 274 -26.71 10.03 -12.14
N ASP A 275 -27.86 9.44 -11.82
CA ASP A 275 -28.18 9.01 -10.45
C ASP A 275 -27.33 7.81 -10.03
N VAL A 276 -27.10 6.90 -10.97
CA VAL A 276 -26.17 5.78 -10.81
C VAL A 276 -24.76 6.31 -10.53
N LEU A 277 -24.27 7.25 -11.34
CA LEU A 277 -22.94 7.84 -11.14
C LEU A 277 -22.82 8.54 -9.79
N ARG A 278 -23.80 9.36 -9.38
CA ARG A 278 -23.79 10.06 -8.09
C ARG A 278 -23.80 9.09 -6.91
N GLY A 279 -24.60 8.03 -6.97
CA GLY A 279 -24.62 6.99 -5.95
C GLY A 279 -23.26 6.29 -5.80
N PHE A 280 -22.63 5.92 -6.91
CA PHE A 280 -21.32 5.27 -6.89
C PHE A 280 -20.17 6.21 -6.53
N LEU A 281 -20.23 7.50 -6.91
CA LEU A 281 -19.25 8.50 -6.47
C LEU A 281 -19.32 8.72 -4.96
N LEU A 282 -20.52 8.75 -4.37
CA LEU A 282 -20.67 8.82 -2.92
C LEU A 282 -20.14 7.56 -2.24
N GLU A 283 -20.45 6.37 -2.76
CA GLU A 283 -19.95 5.10 -2.21
C GLU A 283 -18.41 5.02 -2.29
N GLY A 284 -17.84 5.31 -3.47
CA GLY A 284 -16.40 5.34 -3.68
C GLY A 284 -15.71 6.42 -2.83
N GLY A 285 -16.31 7.60 -2.71
CA GLY A 285 -15.81 8.69 -1.89
C GLY A 285 -15.80 8.33 -0.40
N LEU A 286 -16.86 7.70 0.12
CA LEU A 286 -16.91 7.21 1.49
C LEU A 286 -15.85 6.15 1.76
N MET A 287 -15.68 5.17 0.86
CA MET A 287 -14.63 4.15 0.99
C MET A 287 -13.23 4.78 0.96
N GLY A 288 -12.99 5.73 0.05
CA GLY A 288 -11.74 6.45 -0.06
C GLY A 288 -11.45 7.29 1.17
N LEU A 289 -12.46 7.94 1.74
CA LEU A 289 -12.32 8.75 2.95
C LEU A 289 -12.01 7.88 4.16
N VAL A 290 -12.76 6.79 4.36
CA VAL A 290 -12.54 5.86 5.48
C VAL A 290 -11.19 5.15 5.34
N GLY A 291 -10.90 4.61 4.15
CA GLY A 291 -9.61 3.98 3.87
C GLY A 291 -8.45 4.95 4.05
N GLY A 292 -8.53 6.14 3.46
CA GLY A 292 -7.51 7.17 3.58
C GLY A 292 -7.29 7.63 5.01
N ALA A 293 -8.36 7.89 5.76
CA ALA A 293 -8.27 8.34 7.15
C ALA A 293 -7.64 7.26 8.05
N LEU A 294 -8.08 6.01 7.90
CA LEU A 294 -7.46 4.88 8.60
C LEU A 294 -5.99 4.72 8.20
N GLY A 295 -5.66 4.94 6.93
CA GLY A 295 -4.29 4.87 6.43
C GLY A 295 -3.39 5.91 7.08
N CYS A 296 -3.84 7.16 7.11
CA CYS A 296 -3.13 8.26 7.78
C CYS A 296 -2.99 8.02 9.29
N PHE A 297 -4.02 7.46 9.92
CA PHE A 297 -3.99 7.13 11.34
C PHE A 297 -2.93 6.05 11.65
N VAL A 298 -2.91 4.97 10.86
CA VAL A 298 -1.90 3.91 10.97
C VAL A 298 -0.49 4.46 10.68
N ALA A 299 -0.35 5.33 9.68
CA ALA A 299 0.91 6.00 9.37
C ALA A 299 1.42 6.86 10.54
N GLY A 300 0.52 7.64 11.15
CA GLY A 300 0.84 8.47 12.32
C GLY A 300 1.27 7.64 13.52
N ILE A 301 0.56 6.53 13.82
CA ILE A 301 0.94 5.60 14.89
C ILE A 301 2.30 4.96 14.60
N ALA A 302 2.54 4.51 13.37
CA ALA A 302 3.81 3.94 12.97
C ALA A 302 4.95 4.97 13.16
N PHE A 303 4.76 6.18 12.65
CA PHE A 303 5.75 7.26 12.80
C PHE A 303 6.02 7.59 14.28
N TRP A 304 4.97 7.74 15.09
CA TRP A 304 5.11 8.00 16.53
C TRP A 304 5.81 6.86 17.27
N GLY A 305 5.52 5.60 16.94
CA GLY A 305 6.20 4.45 17.54
C GLY A 305 7.71 4.46 17.31
N PHE A 306 8.17 4.98 16.17
CA PHE A 306 9.58 5.04 15.80
C PHE A 306 10.30 6.30 16.29
N TYR A 307 9.75 7.48 15.99
CA TYR A 307 10.41 8.76 16.30
C TYR A 307 10.03 9.31 17.67
N ARG A 308 8.96 8.80 18.31
CA ARG A 308 8.38 9.31 19.56
C ARG A 308 8.05 10.81 19.54
N VAL A 309 7.95 11.37 18.34
CA VAL A 309 7.61 12.76 18.05
C VAL A 309 6.37 12.75 17.16
N VAL A 310 5.47 13.70 17.37
CA VAL A 310 4.36 13.96 16.45
C VAL A 310 4.84 14.99 15.44
N PRO A 311 4.96 14.64 14.15
CA PRO A 311 5.46 15.56 13.16
C PRO A 311 4.39 16.62 12.88
N GLU A 312 4.74 17.90 12.94
CA GLU A 312 3.85 19.00 12.56
C GLU A 312 3.35 18.83 11.12
N ALA A 313 4.16 18.17 10.29
CA ALA A 313 3.85 17.85 8.90
C ALA A 313 2.62 16.94 8.72
N LEU A 314 2.26 16.14 9.73
CA LEU A 314 1.08 15.26 9.68
C LEU A 314 -0.21 16.05 9.41
N GLY A 315 -0.31 17.28 9.92
CA GLY A 315 -1.52 18.11 9.82
C GLY A 315 -1.90 18.46 8.38
N TRP A 316 -0.93 18.72 7.51
CA TRP A 316 -1.18 19.04 6.09
C TRP A 316 -1.00 17.83 5.16
N MET A 317 -0.23 16.81 5.56
CA MET A 317 -0.01 15.62 4.74
C MET A 317 -1.13 14.60 4.82
N ALA A 318 -1.75 14.45 5.99
CA ALA A 318 -2.90 13.57 6.15
C ALA A 318 -4.06 13.95 5.20
N PRO A 319 -4.53 15.22 5.15
CA PRO A 319 -5.61 15.58 4.22
C PRO A 319 -5.21 15.45 2.75
N LEU A 320 -3.94 15.67 2.40
CA LEU A 320 -3.44 15.43 1.04
C LEU A 320 -3.51 13.94 0.66
N GLY A 321 -3.05 13.04 1.55
CA GLY A 321 -3.13 11.60 1.32
C GLY A 321 -4.56 11.09 1.19
N VAL A 322 -5.45 11.54 2.08
CA VAL A 322 -6.89 11.24 1.98
C VAL A 322 -7.49 11.79 0.69
N GLY A 323 -7.15 13.02 0.31
CA GLY A 323 -7.62 13.66 -0.91
C GLY A 323 -7.22 12.87 -2.17
N LEU A 324 -5.97 12.41 -2.25
CA LEU A 324 -5.48 11.58 -3.35
C LEU A 324 -6.25 10.28 -3.48
N THR A 325 -6.50 9.58 -2.38
CA THR A 325 -7.22 8.30 -2.41
C THR A 325 -8.71 8.43 -2.68
N VAL A 326 -9.35 9.47 -2.14
CA VAL A 326 -10.73 9.83 -2.52
C VAL A 326 -10.80 10.17 -4.01
N GLY A 327 -9.87 10.96 -4.53
CA GLY A 327 -9.80 11.33 -5.95
C GLY A 327 -9.62 10.10 -6.85
N MET A 328 -8.71 9.20 -6.51
CA MET A 328 -8.51 7.95 -7.26
C MET A 328 -9.74 7.02 -7.21
N SER A 329 -10.42 6.93 -6.07
CA SER A 329 -11.67 6.16 -5.94
C SER A 329 -12.83 6.79 -6.75
N ALA A 330 -12.90 8.12 -6.81
CA ALA A 330 -13.87 8.83 -7.64
C ALA A 330 -13.60 8.60 -9.14
N LEU A 331 -12.35 8.68 -9.58
CA LEU A 331 -11.94 8.36 -10.95
C LEU A 331 -12.30 6.92 -11.33
N ALA A 332 -12.02 5.96 -10.45
CA ALA A 332 -12.41 4.56 -10.65
C ALA A 332 -13.93 4.39 -10.81
N SER A 333 -14.70 5.10 -9.98
CA SER A 333 -16.17 5.09 -10.03
C SER A 333 -16.68 5.67 -11.35
N TRP A 334 -16.04 6.73 -11.85
CA TRP A 334 -16.37 7.35 -13.12
C TRP A 334 -16.05 6.44 -14.32
N ILE A 335 -14.87 5.82 -14.34
CA ILE A 335 -14.46 4.88 -15.41
C ILE A 335 -15.44 3.70 -15.48
N ALA A 336 -15.77 3.09 -14.34
CA ALA A 336 -16.69 1.94 -14.30
C ALA A 336 -18.07 2.26 -14.89
N VAL A 337 -18.62 3.44 -14.57
CA VAL A 337 -19.93 3.87 -15.08
C VAL A 337 -19.86 4.20 -16.57
N ARG A 338 -18.81 4.91 -17.01
CA ARG A 338 -18.63 5.25 -18.43
C ARG A 338 -18.54 4.00 -19.30
N GLU A 339 -17.73 3.02 -18.90
CA GLU A 339 -17.60 1.77 -19.64
C GLU A 339 -18.88 0.95 -19.65
N ALA A 340 -19.61 0.89 -18.52
CA ALA A 340 -20.90 0.21 -18.45
C ALA A 340 -21.93 0.85 -19.40
N VAL A 341 -22.01 2.18 -19.44
CA VAL A 341 -22.90 2.91 -20.36
C VAL A 341 -22.52 2.67 -21.83
N MET A 342 -21.24 2.71 -22.17
CA MET A 342 -20.79 2.42 -23.54
C MET A 342 -21.10 0.99 -23.97
N SER A 343 -20.94 0.01 -23.06
CA SER A 343 -21.27 -1.39 -23.36
C SER A 343 -22.77 -1.62 -23.61
N THR A 344 -23.65 -0.86 -22.95
CA THR A 344 -25.09 -0.92 -23.23
C THR A 344 -25.47 -0.27 -24.56
N LEU A 345 -24.70 0.71 -25.06
CA LEU A 345 -24.93 1.35 -26.35
C LEU A 345 -24.39 0.50 -27.52
N GLY A 346 -23.23 -0.14 -27.34
CA GLY A 346 -22.64 -1.03 -28.36
C GLY A 346 -23.40 -2.36 -28.54
N GLY A 347 -24.14 -2.83 -27.54
CA GLY A 347 -25.02 -3.98 -27.67
C GLY A 347 -26.32 -3.71 -28.44
N VAL A 348 -26.73 -2.45 -28.56
CA VAL A 348 -27.94 -2.04 -29.30
C VAL A 348 -27.65 -1.83 -30.79
N SER A 349 -26.39 -1.65 -31.20
CA SER A 349 -26.03 -1.57 -32.63
C SER A 349 -25.78 -2.93 -33.30
N MET A 350 -25.96 -4.04 -32.58
CA MET A 350 -25.84 -5.42 -33.10
C MET A 350 -27.17 -6.19 -33.11
N LEU A 351 -28.29 -5.52 -32.84
CA LEU A 351 -29.65 -6.03 -32.98
C LEU A 351 -30.40 -5.22 -34.03
#